data_AF-A0A8S3I9S9-F1
#
_entry.id   AF-A0A8S3I9S9-F1
#
_cell.length_a   1.000
_cell.length_b   1.000
_cell.length_c   1.000
_cell.angle_alpha   90.00
_cell.angle_beta   90.00
_cell.angle_gamma   90.00
#
_symmetry.space_group_name_H-M   'P 1'
#
loop_
_entity.id
_entity.type
_entity.pdbx_description
1 polymer ?
#
loop_
_entity_poly.entity_id
_entity_poly.type
_entity_poly.pdbx_seq_one_letter_code
_entity_poly.pdbx_strand_id
1 'polypeptide(L)'
;TSLVCAPVPKKLLQMAGIQDCWTAAKGCTATLGNFAKATYAAMSMTYSYLTPDLWKETVFTKTPFQEYSDHLATSTKKYTVGVADKSYQ
;
A
#
# COMPACT_ATOMS: atom_id res chain seq x y z
N THR A 1 23.99 -1.08 -11.16
CA THR A 1 23.31 -0.85 -12.46
C THR A 1 22.19 0.15 -12.27
N SER A 2 22.49 1.45 -12.27
CA SER A 2 21.55 2.51 -11.84
C SER A 2 20.16 2.48 -12.51
N LEU A 3 19.15 3.07 -11.85
CA LEU A 3 17.80 3.34 -12.40
C LEU A 3 17.80 3.98 -13.79
N VAL A 4 17.31 3.25 -14.80
CA VAL A 4 17.10 3.71 -16.17
C VAL A 4 15.61 4.00 -16.38
N CYS A 5 15.17 5.22 -16.06
CA CYS A 5 13.76 5.61 -16.10
C CYS A 5 13.54 7.09 -16.40
N ALA A 6 12.33 7.42 -16.86
CA ALA A 6 11.84 8.81 -16.93
C ALA A 6 11.70 9.44 -15.53
N PRO A 7 11.64 10.78 -15.39
CA PRO A 7 11.66 11.46 -14.09
C PRO A 7 10.56 11.04 -13.12
N VAL A 8 9.34 10.81 -13.60
CA VAL A 8 8.18 10.43 -12.77
C VAL A 8 8.36 9.02 -12.16
N PRO A 9 8.57 7.94 -12.94
CA PRO A 9 8.88 6.62 -12.40
C PRO A 9 10.16 6.60 -11.56
N LYS A 10 11.19 7.36 -11.94
CA LYS A 10 12.44 7.42 -11.19
C LYS A 10 12.21 7.87 -9.75
N LYS A 11 11.37 8.89 -9.53
CA LYS A 11 11.05 9.35 -8.18
C LYS A 11 10.26 8.32 -7.39
N LEU A 12 9.29 7.64 -8.02
CA LEU A 12 8.49 6.59 -7.39
C LEU A 12 9.36 5.39 -6.98
N LEU A 13 10.23 4.92 -7.86
CA LEU A 13 11.13 3.79 -7.61
C LEU A 13 12.17 4.12 -6.53
N GLN A 14 12.67 5.37 -6.48
CA GLN A 14 13.52 5.84 -5.39
C GLN A 14 12.79 5.87 -4.05
N MET A 15 11.53 6.32 -4.02
CA MET A 15 10.71 6.30 -2.80
C MET A 15 10.41 4.87 -2.34
N ALA A 16 10.34 3.92 -3.27
CA ALA A 16 10.19 2.50 -2.99
C ALA A 16 11.48 1.83 -2.48
N GLY A 17 12.62 2.52 -2.53
CA GLY A 17 13.93 1.96 -2.17
C GLY A 17 14.55 1.05 -3.23
N ILE A 18 14.06 1.06 -4.47
CA ILE A 18 14.62 0.26 -5.57
C ILE A 18 15.89 0.93 -6.09
N GLN A 19 17.02 0.22 -6.04
CA GLN A 19 18.33 0.77 -6.44
C GLN A 19 18.55 0.69 -7.96
N ASP A 20 18.15 -0.44 -8.55
CA ASP A 20 18.47 -0.82 -9.92
C ASP A 20 17.22 -1.38 -10.61
N CYS A 21 16.78 -0.76 -11.72
CA CYS A 21 15.63 -1.22 -12.50
C CYS A 21 15.69 -0.70 -13.94
N TRP A 22 15.36 -1.58 -14.89
CA TRP A 22 15.08 -1.22 -16.28
C TRP A 22 13.59 -0.97 -16.46
N THR A 23 13.24 0.16 -17.08
CA THR A 23 11.83 0.49 -17.33
C THR A 23 11.55 0.59 -18.82
N ALA A 24 10.37 0.12 -19.21
CA ALA A 24 9.80 0.31 -20.53
C ALA A 24 8.37 0.82 -20.37
N ALA A 25 7.97 1.77 -21.20
CA ALA A 25 6.63 2.34 -21.19
C ALA A 25 6.06 2.32 -22.61
N LYS A 26 4.79 1.96 -22.74
CA LYS A 26 4.05 1.96 -24.01
C LYS A 26 2.74 2.72 -23.81
N GLY A 27 2.40 3.61 -24.74
CA GLY A 27 1.23 4.50 -24.66
C GLY A 27 1.60 5.96 -24.40
N CYS A 28 0.60 6.79 -24.05
CA CYS A 28 0.78 8.23 -23.83
C CYS A 28 1.35 8.53 -22.43
N THR A 29 2.68 8.62 -22.35
CA THR A 29 3.43 8.93 -21.11
C THR A 29 3.44 10.42 -20.75
N ALA A 30 2.92 11.29 -21.61
CA ALA A 30 2.82 12.73 -21.35
C ALA A 30 1.83 13.05 -20.22
N THR A 31 0.84 12.16 -19.99
CA THR A 31 -0.13 12.33 -18.90
C THR A 31 0.46 11.83 -17.57
N LEU A 32 0.89 12.78 -16.73
CA LEU A 32 1.60 12.47 -15.47
C LEU A 32 0.81 11.51 -14.57
N GLY A 33 -0.49 11.75 -14.37
CA GLY A 33 -1.33 10.94 -13.48
C GLY A 33 -1.44 9.48 -13.90
N ASN A 34 -1.68 9.22 -15.19
CA ASN A 34 -1.77 7.85 -15.70
C ASN A 34 -0.41 7.16 -15.66
N PHE A 35 0.67 7.89 -15.99
CA PHE A 35 2.01 7.31 -16.00
C PHE A 35 2.49 6.95 -14.59
N ALA A 36 2.21 7.80 -13.59
CA ALA A 36 2.47 7.50 -12.19
C ALA A 36 1.65 6.30 -11.71
N LYS A 37 0.36 6.26 -12.03
CA LYS A 37 -0.53 5.15 -11.66
C LYS A 37 -0.08 3.82 -12.28
N ALA A 38 0.33 3.82 -13.55
CA ALA A 38 0.83 2.62 -14.22
C ALA A 38 2.10 2.09 -13.55
N THR A 39 3.01 2.99 -13.16
CA THR A 39 4.24 2.62 -12.44
C THR A 39 3.93 2.02 -11.08
N TYR A 40 3.02 2.64 -10.31
CA TYR A 40 2.59 2.13 -9.01
C TYR A 40 1.89 0.76 -9.14
N ALA A 41 1.03 0.60 -10.15
CA ALA A 41 0.36 -0.66 -10.41
C ALA A 41 1.38 -1.78 -10.69
N ALA A 42 2.39 -1.53 -11.53
CA ALA A 42 3.45 -2.50 -11.80
C ALA A 42 4.19 -2.92 -10.52
N MET A 43 4.48 -1.98 -9.61
CA MET A 43 5.07 -2.30 -8.31
C MET A 43 4.15 -3.13 -7.43
N SER A 44 2.85 -2.79 -7.34
CA SER A 44 1.89 -3.56 -6.53
C SER A 44 1.77 -5.02 -7.01
N MET A 45 1.84 -5.24 -8.32
CA MET A 45 1.80 -6.57 -8.93
C MET A 45 3.01 -7.45 -8.57
N THR A 46 4.11 -6.87 -8.09
CA THR A 46 5.29 -7.66 -7.67
C THR A 46 4.96 -8.59 -6.51
N TYR A 47 4.15 -8.14 -5.54
CA TYR A 47 3.66 -8.99 -4.44
C TYR A 47 2.55 -9.95 -4.88
N SER A 48 1.84 -9.64 -5.96
CA SER A 48 0.84 -10.55 -6.55
C SER A 48 1.48 -11.67 -7.36
N TYR A 49 2.75 -11.53 -7.75
CA TYR A 49 3.45 -12.53 -8.51
C TYR A 49 3.96 -13.64 -7.59
N LEU A 50 3.59 -14.89 -7.88
CA LEU A 50 3.95 -16.04 -7.06
C LEU A 50 5.25 -16.67 -7.54
N THR A 51 6.30 -16.53 -6.74
CA THR A 51 7.61 -17.15 -6.97
C THR A 51 7.76 -18.47 -6.17
N PRO A 52 8.63 -19.40 -6.60
CA PRO A 52 8.76 -20.71 -5.94
C PRO A 52 9.12 -20.69 -4.45
N ASP A 53 9.77 -19.63 -3.99
CA ASP A 53 10.10 -19.40 -2.58
C ASP A 53 8.86 -19.14 -1.71
N LEU A 54 7.76 -18.63 -2.30
CA LEU A 54 6.49 -18.34 -1.64
C LEU A 54 5.45 -19.46 -1.81
N TRP A 55 5.81 -20.63 -2.38
CA TRP A 55 4.87 -21.76 -2.53
C TRP A 55 4.56 -22.50 -1.22
N LYS A 56 5.32 -22.23 -0.16
CA LYS A 56 5.08 -22.82 1.15
C LYS A 56 3.71 -22.40 1.66
N GLU A 57 3.02 -23.32 2.31
CA GLU A 57 1.70 -23.04 2.88
C GLU A 57 1.76 -21.90 3.89
N THR A 58 0.82 -20.97 3.80
CA THR A 58 0.70 -19.85 4.71
C THR A 58 -0.01 -20.29 5.99
N VAL A 59 0.48 -19.83 7.15
CA VAL A 59 -0.20 -20.06 8.42
C VAL A 59 -1.27 -18.98 8.63
N PHE A 60 -2.53 -19.39 8.74
CA PHE A 60 -3.63 -18.47 9.02
C PHE A 60 -3.64 -18.10 10.50
N THR A 61 -3.15 -16.91 10.82
CA THR A 61 -3.27 -16.32 12.16
C THR A 61 -4.58 -15.57 12.30
N LYS A 62 -5.01 -15.31 13.54
CA LYS A 62 -6.15 -14.41 13.78
C LYS A 62 -5.83 -13.04 13.19
N THR A 63 -6.85 -12.36 12.67
CA THR A 63 -6.67 -10.99 12.17
C THR A 63 -6.40 -10.05 13.35
N PRO A 64 -5.61 -8.97 13.17
CA PRO A 64 -5.33 -8.02 14.25
C PRO A 64 -6.61 -7.41 14.86
N PHE A 65 -7.66 -7.21 14.05
CA PHE A 65 -8.96 -6.75 14.53
C PHE A 65 -9.64 -7.74 15.48
N GLN A 66 -9.48 -9.04 15.21
CA GLN A 66 -10.05 -10.09 16.04
C GLN A 66 -9.24 -10.29 17.34
N GLU A 67 -7.92 -10.13 17.28
CA GLU A 67 -7.05 -10.24 18.47
C GLU A 67 -7.22 -9.07 19.44
N TYR A 68 -7.34 -7.84 18.93
CA TYR A 68 -7.44 -6.63 19.75
C TYR A 68 -8.87 -6.09 19.92
N SER A 69 -9.88 -6.93 19.69
CA SER A 69 -11.29 -6.54 19.75
C SER A 69 -11.67 -5.85 21.07
N ASP A 70 -11.21 -6.39 22.21
CA ASP A 70 -11.54 -5.85 23.54
C ASP A 70 -10.94 -4.45 23.77
N HIS A 71 -9.71 -4.23 23.28
CA HIS A 71 -9.05 -2.94 23.33
C HIS A 71 -9.77 -1.90 22.46
N LEU A 72 -10.14 -2.28 21.23
CA LEU A 72 -10.85 -1.40 20.28
C LEU A 72 -12.26 -1.04 20.78
N ALA A 73 -12.96 -1.98 21.42
CA ALA A 73 -14.27 -1.72 22.03
C ALA A 73 -14.21 -0.64 23.12
N THR A 74 -13.10 -0.56 23.84
CA THR A 74 -12.88 0.43 24.89
C THR A 74 -12.65 1.84 24.33
N SER A 75 -11.96 1.98 23.20
CA SER A 75 -11.76 3.29 22.53
C SER A 75 -13.05 3.86 21.93
N THR A 76 -13.89 3.02 21.33
CA THR A 76 -15.17 3.46 20.74
C THR A 76 -16.13 4.00 21.81
N LYS A 77 -16.18 3.38 22.99
CA LYS A 77 -17.02 3.85 24.11
C LYS A 77 -16.65 5.26 24.58
N LYS A 78 -15.37 5.64 24.56
CA LYS A 78 -14.93 7.00 24.95
C LYS A 78 -15.44 8.07 23.97
N TYR A 79 -15.50 7.75 22.68
CA TYR A 79 -16.01 8.67 21.65
C TYR A 79 -17.53 8.83 21.72
N THR A 80 -18.29 7.75 21.96
CA THR A 80 -19.76 7.82 22.03
C THR A 80 -20.26 8.56 23.26
N VAL A 81 -19.60 8.42 24.41
CA VAL A 81 -19.99 9.14 25.65
C VAL A 81 -19.75 10.65 25.49
N GLY A 82 -18.60 11.06 24.92
CA GLY A 82 -18.30 12.48 24.70
C GLY A 82 -19.13 13.19 23.62
N VAL A 83 -19.82 12.45 22.74
CA VAL A 83 -20.76 13.00 21.75
C VAL A 83 -22.18 13.09 22.31
N ALA A 84 -22.62 12.10 23.10
CA ALA A 84 -23.94 12.13 23.75
C ALA A 84 -24.09 13.30 24.75
N ASP A 85 -23.00 13.68 25.44
CA ASP A 85 -23.00 14.81 26.38
C ASP A 85 -23.03 16.20 25.71
N LYS A 86 -22.81 16.30 24.38
CA LYS A 86 -22.83 17.60 23.64
C LYS A 86 -24.14 17.87 22.89
N SER A 87 -25.08 16.93 22.89
CA SER A 87 -26.41 17.10 22.27
C SER A 87 -27.47 17.65 23.23
N TYR A 88 -27.12 17.86 24.50
CA TYR A 88 -28.00 18.45 25.52
C TYR A 88 -27.35 19.69 26.17
N GLN A 89 -26.89 20.63 25.35
CA GLN A 89 -26.78 22.05 25.71
C GLN A 89 -27.16 22.91 24.50
#